data_AF-A0A940ARK4-F1
#
_entry.id   AF-A0A940ARK4-F1
#
_cell.length_a   1.000
_cell.length_b   1.000
_cell.length_c   1.000
_cell.angle_alpha   90.00
_cell.angle_beta   90.00
_cell.angle_gamma   90.00
#
_symmetry.space_group_name_H-M   'P 1'
#
loop_
_entity.id
_entity.type
_entity.pdbx_description
1 polymer ?
#
loop_
_entity_poly.entity_id
_entity_poly.type
_entity_poly.pdbx_seq_one_letter_code
_entity_poly.pdbx_strand_id
1 'polypeptide(L)'
;MKLLQPPVYRNGMVQPAFAEAFRLLQQHAKPIESVLEQTFKSPDLNVRNYYAGVLIETGLSDRAKAAKEKLQYENRKGDFFATSNEQRIIDSQRHDLELIQREVMSTHFGQIERTLQSLDLLYDLCTFAYTPLIKQFDSNYMPESIGYEPHYIEVPVESIEKKLLDFHYIAGTLSITAPMGRAICALSMCASRGETTEKAQEELLSHLKKIASILHKILTPQLITQLVRIVRNDISFVPKTSMEHRRYIAEYSERQKKLFDNDTQRIQLEIQNELIEKETQSLFAGKPLLELEGYNQDNNALFQQCGAGSFLWIMPLQIIKSFEEFYMSDKVKALLNDLVVEGFFNNPQYKTEFSSIVYNCIEGSGNVAAFENSFTKGQPNDTLLMTGYLRDSRTNPDFLKNLTQMINNINKEAKELIQSEVASIYQLWQKLQELIPDSKKPQPELISNLKVLFVSPRNRDNAEFLETNFSQWSIFLDVMKNYAIIGDVSRDE
;
A
#
# COMPACT_ATOMS: atom_id res chain seq x y z
N MET A 1 23.59 14.76 -48.35
CA MET A 1 22.15 14.57 -48.04
C MET A 1 21.41 14.28 -49.33
N LYS A 2 20.63 13.19 -49.43
CA LYS A 2 19.60 13.11 -50.49
C LYS A 2 18.64 14.28 -50.28
N LEU A 3 18.26 14.98 -51.36
CA LEU A 3 17.36 16.13 -51.30
C LEU A 3 15.98 15.69 -50.77
N LEU A 4 15.72 15.95 -49.49
CA LEU A 4 14.37 15.93 -48.94
C LEU A 4 13.58 17.04 -49.64
N GLN A 5 12.37 16.72 -50.13
CA GLN A 5 11.44 17.73 -50.62
C GLN A 5 10.23 17.80 -49.69
N PRO A 6 9.92 18.99 -49.14
CA PRO A 6 10.68 20.25 -49.22
C PRO A 6 12.02 20.20 -48.43
N PRO A 7 13.02 21.03 -48.79
CA PRO A 7 14.31 21.07 -48.10
C PRO A 7 14.13 21.58 -46.67
N VAL A 8 14.71 20.86 -45.71
CA VAL A 8 14.65 21.17 -44.27
C VAL A 8 15.85 21.96 -43.76
N TYR A 9 16.96 21.97 -44.50
CA TYR A 9 18.20 22.66 -44.17
C TYR A 9 18.94 23.08 -45.44
N ARG A 10 19.47 24.32 -45.46
CA ARG A 10 20.27 24.87 -46.57
C ARG A 10 21.21 25.96 -46.05
N ASN A 11 22.50 25.89 -46.39
CA ASN A 11 23.50 26.94 -46.15
C ASN A 11 23.55 27.47 -44.69
N GLY A 12 23.50 26.60 -43.69
CA GLY A 12 23.50 27.01 -42.26
C GLY A 12 22.13 27.40 -41.72
N MET A 13 21.12 27.49 -42.58
CA MET A 13 19.76 27.89 -42.23
C MET A 13 18.81 26.69 -42.24
N VAL A 14 18.02 26.55 -41.18
CA VAL A 14 16.92 25.60 -41.06
C VAL A 14 15.68 26.22 -41.70
N GLN A 15 15.01 25.44 -42.54
CA GLN A 15 14.01 25.94 -43.46
C GLN A 15 12.58 25.82 -42.87
N PRO A 16 11.60 26.59 -43.36
CA PRO A 16 10.19 26.53 -42.96
C PRO A 16 9.58 25.12 -42.88
N ALA A 17 9.99 24.23 -43.78
CA ALA A 17 9.56 22.82 -43.79
C ALA A 17 9.86 22.07 -42.49
N PHE A 18 10.93 22.45 -41.79
CA PHE A 18 11.28 21.89 -40.50
C PHE A 18 10.27 22.30 -39.43
N ALA A 19 9.96 23.59 -39.35
CA ALA A 19 8.96 24.12 -38.41
C ALA A 19 7.57 23.49 -38.63
N GLU A 20 7.18 23.35 -39.90
CA GLU A 20 5.92 22.72 -40.25
C GLU A 20 5.86 21.24 -39.83
N ALA A 21 6.96 20.51 -39.93
CA ALA A 21 7.03 19.14 -39.42
C ALA A 21 6.80 19.06 -37.90
N PHE A 22 7.38 20.00 -37.14
CA PHE A 22 7.15 20.08 -35.69
C PHE A 22 5.73 20.51 -35.34
N ARG A 23 5.10 21.41 -36.12
CA ARG A 23 3.68 21.75 -35.95
C ARG A 23 2.78 20.52 -36.14
N LEU A 24 3.02 19.76 -37.20
CA LEU A 24 2.25 18.54 -37.48
C LEU A 24 2.47 17.46 -36.41
N LEU A 25 3.69 17.34 -35.87
CA LEU A 25 3.95 16.49 -34.72
C LEU A 25 3.14 16.94 -33.51
N GLN A 26 3.17 18.22 -33.15
CA GLN A 26 2.40 18.77 -32.03
C GLN A 26 0.89 18.48 -32.17
N GLN A 27 0.34 18.69 -33.36
CA GLN A 27 -1.08 18.45 -33.63
C GLN A 27 -1.47 16.98 -33.47
N HIS A 28 -0.63 16.05 -33.91
CA HIS A 28 -0.92 14.61 -33.83
C HIS A 28 -0.51 13.98 -32.50
N ALA A 29 0.39 14.62 -31.74
CA ALA A 29 0.77 14.23 -30.39
C ALA A 29 -0.36 14.44 -29.38
N LYS A 30 -1.10 15.56 -29.47
CA LYS A 30 -2.09 15.98 -28.45
C LYS A 30 -3.18 14.93 -28.14
N PRO A 31 -3.80 14.24 -29.12
CA PRO A 31 -4.77 13.18 -28.81
C PRO A 31 -4.14 11.98 -28.08
N ILE A 32 -2.89 11.65 -28.42
CA ILE A 32 -2.15 10.54 -27.79
C ILE A 32 -1.72 10.91 -26.37
N GLU A 33 -1.25 12.15 -26.19
CA GLU A 33 -0.92 12.75 -24.89
C GLU A 33 -2.10 12.62 -23.93
N SER A 34 -3.29 13.07 -24.34
CA SER A 34 -4.52 13.03 -23.54
C SER A 34 -4.84 11.62 -23.04
N VAL A 35 -4.73 10.59 -23.90
CA VAL A 35 -4.95 9.20 -23.49
C VAL A 35 -3.90 8.75 -22.49
N LEU A 36 -2.62 9.05 -22.73
CA LEU A 36 -1.54 8.65 -21.83
C LEU A 36 -1.64 9.33 -20.46
N GLU A 37 -1.93 10.63 -20.40
CA GLU A 37 -2.08 11.39 -19.15
C GLU A 37 -3.26 10.93 -18.30
N GLN A 38 -4.35 10.47 -18.91
CA GLN A 38 -5.48 9.91 -18.17
C GLN A 38 -5.21 8.48 -17.67
N THR A 39 -4.17 7.83 -18.20
CA THR A 39 -3.92 6.39 -17.98
C THR A 39 -2.47 6.10 -17.53
N PHE A 40 -1.63 5.61 -18.43
CA PHE A 40 -0.27 5.11 -18.21
C PHE A 40 0.72 6.16 -17.72
N LYS A 41 0.40 7.45 -17.88
CA LYS A 41 1.21 8.59 -17.45
C LYS A 41 0.46 9.51 -16.47
N SER A 42 -0.63 9.02 -15.89
CA SER A 42 -1.38 9.75 -14.87
C SER A 42 -0.47 10.25 -13.74
N PRO A 43 -0.70 11.48 -13.22
CA PRO A 43 -0.01 11.96 -12.02
C PRO A 43 -0.37 11.10 -10.80
N ASP A 44 -1.50 10.38 -10.83
CA ASP A 44 -1.87 9.40 -9.82
C ASP A 44 -1.16 8.06 -10.10
N LEU A 45 -0.28 7.66 -9.18
CA LEU A 45 0.50 6.44 -9.23
C LEU A 45 -0.37 5.18 -9.21
N ASN A 46 -1.52 5.21 -8.55
CA ASN A 46 -2.43 4.06 -8.51
C ASN A 46 -3.06 3.85 -9.88
N VAL A 47 -3.51 4.94 -10.51
CA VAL A 47 -4.03 4.91 -11.89
C VAL A 47 -2.95 4.41 -12.84
N ARG A 48 -1.74 4.97 -12.75
CA ARG A 48 -0.59 4.55 -13.55
C ARG A 48 -0.27 3.06 -13.40
N ASN A 49 -0.18 2.58 -12.16
CA ASN A 49 0.15 1.18 -11.86
C ASN A 49 -0.95 0.22 -12.29
N TYR A 50 -2.21 0.63 -12.16
CA TYR A 50 -3.37 -0.11 -12.66
C TYR A 50 -3.28 -0.32 -14.17
N TYR A 51 -3.14 0.75 -14.96
CA TYR A 51 -3.08 0.64 -16.41
C TYR A 51 -1.83 -0.10 -16.90
N ALA A 52 -0.68 0.09 -16.25
CA ALA A 52 0.50 -0.72 -16.52
C ALA A 52 0.23 -2.22 -16.26
N GLY A 53 -0.43 -2.55 -15.14
CA GLY A 53 -0.86 -3.91 -14.81
C GLY A 53 -1.79 -4.50 -15.87
N VAL A 54 -2.81 -3.76 -16.30
CA VAL A 54 -3.74 -4.19 -17.37
C VAL A 54 -2.97 -4.57 -18.64
N LEU A 55 -2.02 -3.74 -19.07
CA LEU A 55 -1.22 -4.04 -20.26
C LEU A 55 -0.34 -5.28 -20.08
N ILE A 56 0.26 -5.46 -18.90
CA ILE A 56 1.07 -6.65 -18.58
C ILE A 56 0.21 -7.91 -18.61
N GLU A 57 -1.00 -7.84 -18.07
CA GLU A 57 -1.92 -8.97 -17.95
C GLU A 57 -2.47 -9.46 -19.30
N THR A 58 -2.40 -8.62 -20.35
CA THR A 58 -2.72 -9.07 -21.72
C THR A 58 -1.80 -10.19 -22.20
N GLY A 59 -0.58 -10.28 -21.66
CA GLY A 59 0.40 -11.32 -21.97
C GLY A 59 0.24 -12.62 -21.18
N LEU A 60 -0.63 -12.66 -20.16
CA LEU A 60 -0.82 -13.85 -19.34
C LEU A 60 -1.62 -14.92 -20.08
N SER A 61 -1.20 -16.16 -19.92
CA SER A 61 -1.90 -17.38 -20.32
C SER A 61 -3.21 -17.53 -19.57
N ASP A 62 -4.17 -18.25 -20.15
CA ASP A 62 -5.45 -18.53 -19.47
C ASP A 62 -5.24 -19.27 -18.15
N ARG A 63 -4.19 -20.10 -18.07
CA ARG A 63 -3.78 -20.77 -16.83
C ARG A 63 -3.32 -19.77 -15.76
N ALA A 64 -2.48 -18.80 -16.12
CA ALA A 64 -2.03 -17.77 -15.16
C ALA A 64 -3.15 -16.79 -14.79
N LYS A 65 -4.07 -16.47 -15.72
CA LYS A 65 -5.27 -15.68 -15.42
C LYS A 65 -6.17 -16.39 -14.42
N ALA A 66 -6.43 -17.69 -14.61
CA ALA A 66 -7.20 -18.49 -13.67
C ALA A 66 -6.50 -18.60 -12.30
N ALA A 67 -5.17 -18.77 -12.27
CA ALA A 67 -4.41 -18.73 -11.03
C ALA A 67 -4.56 -17.38 -10.32
N LYS A 68 -4.48 -16.26 -11.06
CA LYS A 68 -4.66 -14.92 -10.51
C LYS A 68 -6.07 -14.72 -9.94
N GLU A 69 -7.10 -15.21 -10.63
CA GLU A 69 -8.49 -15.14 -10.18
C GLU A 69 -8.68 -15.88 -8.84
N LYS A 70 -8.10 -17.07 -8.69
CA LYS A 70 -8.09 -17.78 -7.40
C LYS A 70 -7.38 -17.00 -6.29
N LEU A 71 -6.36 -16.23 -6.64
CA LEU A 71 -5.61 -15.39 -5.70
C LEU A 71 -6.32 -14.06 -5.35
N GLN A 72 -7.52 -13.81 -5.86
CA GLN A 72 -8.33 -12.69 -5.39
C GLN A 72 -8.78 -12.90 -3.95
N TYR A 73 -8.88 -11.81 -3.19
CA TYR A 73 -9.14 -11.84 -1.76
C TYR A 73 -10.33 -12.72 -1.36
N GLU A 74 -11.50 -12.51 -1.96
CA GLU A 74 -12.73 -13.24 -1.63
C GLU A 74 -12.61 -14.74 -1.91
N ASN A 75 -11.99 -15.11 -3.03
CA ASN A 75 -11.77 -16.51 -3.40
C ASN A 75 -10.81 -17.17 -2.41
N ARG A 76 -9.71 -16.49 -2.08
CA ARG A 76 -8.76 -16.96 -1.07
C ARG A 76 -9.44 -17.12 0.28
N LYS A 77 -10.20 -16.11 0.74
CA LYS A 77 -10.94 -16.18 2.00
C LYS A 77 -11.86 -17.41 2.02
N GLY A 78 -12.60 -17.63 0.94
CA GLY A 78 -13.43 -18.84 0.76
C GLY A 78 -12.66 -20.16 0.87
N ASP A 79 -11.49 -20.28 0.26
CA ASP A 79 -10.64 -21.49 0.34
C ASP A 79 -10.21 -21.80 1.78
N PHE A 80 -9.90 -20.77 2.57
CA PHE A 80 -9.51 -20.96 3.95
C PHE A 80 -10.69 -21.44 4.82
N PHE A 81 -11.91 -20.92 4.62
CA PHE A 81 -13.10 -21.42 5.35
C PHE A 81 -13.49 -22.84 4.96
N ALA A 82 -13.17 -23.27 3.75
CA ALA A 82 -13.50 -24.60 3.25
C ALA A 82 -12.53 -25.70 3.73
N THR A 83 -11.46 -25.37 4.47
CA THR A 83 -10.41 -26.32 4.85
C THR A 83 -10.18 -26.41 6.35
N SER A 84 -9.59 -27.53 6.78
CA SER A 84 -9.05 -27.68 8.14
C SER A 84 -7.52 -27.60 8.19
N ASN A 85 -6.85 -27.44 7.06
CA ASN A 85 -5.39 -27.33 6.96
C ASN A 85 -4.99 -26.06 6.21
N GLU A 86 -4.84 -24.97 6.95
CA GLU A 86 -4.47 -23.65 6.42
C GLU A 86 -3.13 -23.68 5.68
N GLN A 87 -2.12 -24.38 6.24
CA GLN A 87 -0.78 -24.43 5.66
C GLN A 87 -0.81 -25.01 4.24
N ARG A 88 -1.60 -26.07 4.02
CA ARG A 88 -1.76 -26.67 2.70
C ARG A 88 -2.38 -25.71 1.68
N ILE A 89 -3.34 -24.88 2.10
CA ILE A 89 -3.93 -23.86 1.23
C ILE A 89 -2.92 -22.76 0.93
N ILE A 90 -2.18 -22.28 1.94
CA ILE A 90 -1.11 -21.30 1.74
C ILE A 90 -0.08 -21.81 0.74
N ASP A 91 0.37 -23.05 0.88
CA ASP A 91 1.35 -23.65 -0.02
C ASP A 91 0.81 -23.81 -1.45
N SER A 92 -0.46 -24.20 -1.59
CA SER A 92 -1.13 -24.28 -2.89
C SER A 92 -1.26 -22.91 -3.56
N GLN A 93 -1.68 -21.89 -2.81
CA GLN A 93 -1.81 -20.54 -3.32
C GLN A 93 -0.44 -19.91 -3.64
N ARG A 94 0.61 -20.23 -2.86
CA ARG A 94 2.00 -19.87 -3.18
C ARG A 94 2.44 -20.50 -4.51
N HIS A 95 2.06 -21.74 -4.77
CA HIS A 95 2.34 -22.38 -6.06
C HIS A 95 1.66 -21.65 -7.23
N ASP A 96 0.41 -21.23 -7.07
CA ASP A 96 -0.30 -20.42 -8.06
C ASP A 96 0.37 -19.04 -8.28
N LEU A 97 0.87 -18.40 -7.21
CA LEU A 97 1.64 -17.16 -7.30
C LEU A 97 2.96 -17.38 -8.04
N GLU A 98 3.69 -18.44 -7.72
CA GLU A 98 4.95 -18.80 -8.38
C GLU A 98 4.74 -19.09 -9.87
N LEU A 99 3.61 -19.70 -10.24
CA LEU A 99 3.25 -19.91 -11.64
C LEU A 99 3.18 -18.58 -12.39
N ILE A 100 2.49 -17.58 -11.82
CA ILE A 100 2.39 -16.24 -12.40
C ILE A 100 3.78 -15.59 -12.47
N GLN A 101 4.56 -15.68 -11.39
CA GLN A 101 5.91 -15.10 -11.32
C GLN A 101 6.86 -15.68 -12.37
N ARG A 102 6.84 -17.00 -12.58
CA ARG A 102 7.66 -17.66 -13.61
C ARG A 102 7.23 -17.23 -15.01
N GLU A 103 5.93 -17.07 -15.24
CA GLU A 103 5.41 -16.67 -16.54
C GLU A 103 5.80 -15.24 -16.92
N VAL A 104 5.68 -14.28 -15.98
CA VAL A 104 6.07 -12.89 -16.23
C VAL A 104 7.59 -12.72 -16.42
N MET A 105 8.40 -13.69 -16.00
CA MET A 105 9.85 -13.73 -16.26
C MET A 105 10.21 -14.34 -17.63
N SER A 106 9.24 -14.77 -18.43
CA SER A 106 9.47 -15.37 -19.74
C SER A 106 9.88 -14.33 -20.81
N THR A 107 10.45 -14.82 -21.91
CA THR A 107 10.99 -13.97 -22.99
C THR A 107 9.94 -13.09 -23.68
N HIS A 108 8.67 -13.53 -23.74
CA HIS A 108 7.59 -12.74 -24.33
C HIS A 108 7.26 -11.49 -23.49
N PHE A 109 7.32 -11.60 -22.16
CA PHE A 109 7.15 -10.44 -21.28
C PHE A 109 8.29 -9.42 -21.43
N GLY A 110 9.48 -9.85 -21.86
CA GLY A 110 10.53 -8.93 -22.30
C GLY A 110 10.14 -8.05 -23.49
N GLN A 111 9.21 -8.50 -24.36
CA GLN A 111 8.66 -7.65 -25.44
C GLN A 111 7.60 -6.68 -24.92
N ILE A 112 6.81 -7.10 -23.94
CA ILE A 112 5.84 -6.24 -23.25
C ILE A 112 6.57 -5.12 -22.51
N GLU A 113 7.59 -5.45 -21.73
CA GLU A 113 8.47 -4.49 -21.03
C GLU A 113 9.00 -3.41 -22.01
N ARG A 114 9.58 -3.82 -23.14
CA ARG A 114 10.05 -2.88 -24.17
C ARG A 114 8.93 -2.02 -24.76
N THR A 115 7.73 -2.57 -24.90
CA THR A 115 6.57 -1.81 -25.39
C THR A 115 6.18 -0.73 -24.39
N LEU A 116 6.15 -1.06 -23.09
CA LEU A 116 5.87 -0.10 -22.02
C LEU A 116 6.95 0.99 -21.93
N GLN A 117 8.22 0.62 -22.04
CA GLN A 117 9.33 1.58 -22.10
C GLN A 117 9.25 2.46 -23.35
N SER A 118 8.75 1.93 -24.47
CA SER A 118 8.52 2.73 -25.68
C SER A 118 7.34 3.68 -25.55
N LEU A 119 6.34 3.36 -24.71
CA LEU A 119 5.27 4.30 -24.36
C LEU A 119 5.80 5.47 -23.52
N ASP A 120 6.82 5.24 -22.69
CA ASP A 120 7.51 6.33 -21.99
C ASP A 120 8.14 7.32 -22.99
N LEU A 121 8.89 6.81 -23.97
CA LEU A 121 9.49 7.63 -25.02
C LEU A 121 8.46 8.33 -25.90
N LEU A 122 7.33 7.66 -26.19
CA LEU A 122 6.23 8.28 -26.91
C LEU A 122 5.61 9.44 -26.13
N TYR A 123 5.47 9.30 -24.81
CA TYR A 123 4.98 10.38 -23.97
C TYR A 123 5.96 11.56 -23.93
N ASP A 124 7.26 11.30 -23.87
CA ASP A 124 8.29 12.35 -23.95
C ASP A 124 8.22 13.09 -25.30
N LEU A 125 7.91 12.37 -26.40
CA LEU A 125 7.62 12.99 -27.69
C LEU A 125 6.34 13.84 -27.63
N CYS A 126 5.27 13.32 -27.01
CA CYS A 126 4.00 14.02 -26.89
C CYS A 126 4.12 15.34 -26.13
N THR A 127 4.87 15.33 -25.03
CA THR A 127 5.08 16.47 -24.13
C THR A 127 6.26 17.35 -24.51
N PHE A 128 6.92 17.06 -25.64
CA PHE A 128 8.03 17.86 -26.12
C PHE A 128 7.64 19.33 -26.25
N ALA A 129 8.57 20.24 -25.93
CA ALA A 129 8.33 21.67 -25.97
C ALA A 129 8.29 22.21 -27.43
N TYR A 130 7.25 21.86 -28.18
CA TYR A 130 7.02 22.25 -29.58
C TYR A 130 6.86 23.76 -29.75
N THR A 131 6.00 24.40 -28.94
CA THR A 131 5.66 25.82 -29.10
C THR A 131 6.88 26.74 -29.05
N PRO A 132 7.81 26.62 -28.08
CA PRO A 132 9.02 27.42 -28.07
C PRO A 132 9.94 27.20 -29.29
N LEU A 133 9.97 25.99 -29.86
CA LEU A 133 10.74 25.71 -31.07
C LEU A 133 10.09 26.37 -32.28
N ILE A 134 8.79 26.19 -32.48
CA ILE A 134 8.05 26.73 -33.62
C ILE A 134 8.07 28.27 -33.58
N LYS A 135 8.01 28.87 -32.38
CA LYS A 135 8.11 30.33 -32.20
C LYS A 135 9.42 30.96 -32.66
N GLN A 136 10.49 30.18 -32.85
CA GLN A 136 11.71 30.71 -33.47
C GLN A 136 11.53 31.00 -34.96
N PHE A 137 10.66 30.23 -35.62
CA PHE A 137 10.35 30.37 -37.04
C PHE A 137 9.15 31.31 -37.26
N ASP A 138 8.27 31.43 -36.28
CA ASP A 138 7.12 32.34 -36.33
C ASP A 138 6.80 32.87 -34.93
N SER A 139 7.20 34.10 -34.63
CA SER A 139 7.04 34.71 -33.31
C SER A 139 5.56 34.83 -32.87
N ASN A 140 4.64 34.88 -33.84
CA ASN A 140 3.20 35.02 -33.61
C ASN A 140 2.49 33.67 -33.52
N TYR A 141 3.22 32.56 -33.63
CA TYR A 141 2.63 31.22 -33.56
C TYR A 141 1.85 30.98 -32.27
N MET A 142 0.56 30.65 -32.43
CA MET A 142 -0.37 30.30 -31.35
C MET A 142 -1.02 28.93 -31.65
N PRO A 143 -0.70 27.86 -30.89
CA PRO A 143 -1.12 26.49 -31.20
C PRO A 143 -2.64 26.28 -31.24
N GLU A 144 -3.40 27.07 -30.47
CA GLU A 144 -4.85 26.92 -30.30
C GLU A 144 -5.66 28.02 -31.02
N SER A 145 -4.99 28.89 -31.80
CA SER A 145 -5.68 29.95 -32.51
C SER A 145 -6.41 29.41 -33.74
N ILE A 146 -7.74 29.44 -33.70
CA ILE A 146 -8.59 29.03 -34.82
C ILE A 146 -8.37 30.01 -35.98
N GLY A 147 -7.98 29.50 -37.15
CA GLY A 147 -7.79 30.28 -38.38
C GLY A 147 -6.44 31.00 -38.52
N TYR A 148 -5.48 30.77 -37.61
CA TYR A 148 -4.12 31.28 -37.77
C TYR A 148 -3.34 30.40 -38.77
N GLU A 149 -2.83 31.01 -39.85
CA GLU A 149 -1.90 30.36 -40.77
C GLU A 149 -0.46 30.74 -40.41
N PRO A 150 0.39 29.76 -40.03
CA PRO A 150 1.77 30.04 -39.66
C PRO A 150 2.59 30.66 -40.81
N HIS A 151 3.36 31.70 -40.49
CA HIS A 151 4.29 32.33 -41.43
C HIS A 151 5.74 32.09 -40.98
N TYR A 152 6.30 30.96 -41.39
CA TYR A 152 7.65 30.57 -40.97
C TYR A 152 8.74 31.27 -41.77
N ILE A 153 9.73 31.82 -41.07
CA ILE A 153 11.00 32.28 -41.61
C ILE A 153 12.08 31.21 -41.46
N GLU A 154 13.15 31.29 -42.25
CA GLU A 154 14.35 30.47 -42.00
C GLU A 154 15.14 30.98 -40.81
N VAL A 155 15.77 30.07 -40.05
CA VAL A 155 16.52 30.41 -38.83
C VAL A 155 17.92 29.77 -38.86
N PRO A 156 18.94 30.40 -38.26
CA PRO A 156 20.25 29.79 -38.11
C PRO A 156 20.16 28.48 -37.31
N VAL A 157 20.86 27.43 -37.75
CA VAL A 157 20.80 26.12 -37.09
C VAL A 157 21.29 26.17 -35.63
N GLU A 158 22.17 27.11 -35.32
CA GLU A 158 22.70 27.37 -33.98
C GLU A 158 21.60 27.85 -33.02
N SER A 159 20.56 28.55 -33.50
CA SER A 159 19.48 29.07 -32.63
C SER A 159 18.60 27.96 -32.04
N ILE A 160 18.58 26.79 -32.69
CA ILE A 160 17.78 25.64 -32.28
C ILE A 160 18.60 24.52 -31.62
N GLU A 161 19.89 24.72 -31.36
CA GLU A 161 20.82 23.70 -30.85
C GLU A 161 20.23 22.87 -29.71
N LYS A 162 19.83 23.54 -28.63
CA LYS A 162 19.34 22.90 -27.41
C LYS A 162 18.11 22.03 -27.70
N LYS A 163 17.16 22.57 -28.47
CA LYS A 163 15.91 21.87 -28.79
C LYS A 163 16.13 20.70 -29.74
N LEU A 164 17.10 20.82 -30.65
CA LEU A 164 17.49 19.76 -31.54
C LEU A 164 18.16 18.61 -30.79
N LEU A 165 19.01 18.92 -29.80
CA LEU A 165 19.60 17.93 -28.89
C LEU A 165 18.52 17.22 -28.05
N ASP A 166 17.62 17.98 -27.42
CA ASP A 166 16.51 17.44 -26.64
C ASP A 166 15.65 16.49 -27.50
N PHE A 167 15.27 16.92 -28.71
CA PHE A 167 14.49 16.12 -29.64
C PHE A 167 15.24 14.88 -30.13
N HIS A 168 16.56 14.98 -30.33
CA HIS A 168 17.38 13.85 -30.73
C HIS A 168 17.33 12.70 -29.72
N TYR A 169 17.40 12.99 -28.42
CA TYR A 169 17.33 11.96 -27.37
C TYR A 169 15.99 11.22 -27.36
N ILE A 170 14.91 11.87 -27.79
CA ILE A 170 13.57 11.29 -27.87
C ILE A 170 13.36 10.53 -29.19
N ALA A 171 13.55 11.21 -30.32
CA ALA A 171 13.25 10.67 -31.65
C ALA A 171 14.30 9.68 -32.17
N GLY A 172 15.54 9.74 -31.67
CA GLY A 172 16.64 8.87 -32.11
C GLY A 172 16.47 7.40 -31.72
N THR A 173 15.71 7.14 -30.65
CA THR A 173 15.49 5.79 -30.08
C THR A 173 14.04 5.32 -30.21
N LEU A 174 13.10 6.24 -30.42
CA LEU A 174 11.68 5.92 -30.57
C LEU A 174 11.40 5.16 -31.87
N SER A 175 10.75 4.01 -31.73
CA SER A 175 10.19 3.24 -32.84
C SER A 175 8.70 3.04 -32.61
N ILE A 176 7.87 3.56 -33.53
CA ILE A 176 6.42 3.37 -33.47
C ILE A 176 6.10 1.99 -34.06
N THR A 177 5.68 1.07 -33.21
CA THR A 177 5.44 -0.33 -33.56
C THR A 177 3.96 -0.69 -33.47
N ALA A 178 3.56 -1.77 -34.12
CA ALA A 178 2.18 -2.27 -34.02
C ALA A 178 1.75 -2.63 -32.57
N PRO A 179 2.60 -3.26 -31.73
CA PRO A 179 2.30 -3.44 -30.30
C PRO A 179 2.00 -2.14 -29.56
N MET A 180 2.77 -1.06 -29.81
CA MET A 180 2.53 0.25 -29.20
C MET A 180 1.16 0.81 -29.58
N GLY A 181 0.78 0.73 -30.86
CA GLY A 181 -0.54 1.16 -31.32
C GLY A 181 -1.67 0.38 -30.65
N ARG A 182 -1.53 -0.96 -30.51
CA ARG A 182 -2.50 -1.78 -29.78
C ARG A 182 -2.59 -1.41 -28.31
N ALA A 183 -1.45 -1.13 -27.66
CA ALA A 183 -1.43 -0.72 -26.26
C ALA A 183 -2.19 0.60 -26.04
N ILE A 184 -2.01 1.59 -26.92
CA ILE A 184 -2.74 2.88 -26.83
C ILE A 184 -4.24 2.70 -27.03
N CYS A 185 -4.65 1.87 -27.99
CA CYS A 185 -6.07 1.55 -28.16
C CYS A 185 -6.66 0.83 -26.93
N ALA A 186 -5.91 -0.11 -26.34
CA ALA A 186 -6.33 -0.80 -25.12
C ALA A 186 -6.48 0.17 -23.93
N LEU A 187 -5.52 1.09 -23.75
CA LEU A 187 -5.61 2.14 -22.73
C LEU A 187 -6.84 3.03 -22.93
N SER A 188 -7.10 3.47 -24.16
CA SER A 188 -8.28 4.28 -24.48
C SER A 188 -9.59 3.54 -24.18
N MET A 189 -9.69 2.25 -24.56
CA MET A 189 -10.88 1.43 -24.29
C MET A 189 -11.11 1.28 -22.78
N CYS A 190 -10.07 0.96 -22.02
CA CYS A 190 -10.17 0.79 -20.58
C CYS A 190 -10.55 2.10 -19.88
N ALA A 191 -10.00 3.24 -20.32
CA ALA A 191 -10.33 4.56 -19.77
C ALA A 191 -11.79 4.96 -20.00
N SER A 192 -12.33 4.66 -21.19
CA SER A 192 -13.73 4.94 -21.52
C SER A 192 -14.70 3.83 -21.07
N ARG A 193 -14.28 2.88 -20.22
CA ARG A 193 -15.11 1.74 -19.78
C ARG A 193 -15.74 0.93 -20.93
N GLY A 194 -15.05 0.86 -22.07
CA GLY A 194 -15.51 0.15 -23.26
C GLY A 194 -16.44 0.95 -24.19
N GLU A 195 -16.72 2.22 -23.91
CA GLU A 195 -17.58 3.08 -24.75
C GLU A 195 -16.85 3.68 -25.98
N THR A 196 -15.57 3.36 -26.17
CA THR A 196 -14.81 3.85 -27.32
C THR A 196 -15.31 3.21 -28.62
N THR A 197 -15.70 4.04 -29.59
CA THR A 197 -16.11 3.56 -30.93
C THR A 197 -14.90 3.09 -31.75
N GLU A 198 -15.10 2.13 -32.65
CA GLU A 198 -14.06 1.67 -33.60
C GLU A 198 -13.44 2.85 -34.37
N LYS A 199 -14.27 3.82 -34.77
CA LYS A 199 -13.85 5.05 -35.44
C LYS A 199 -12.84 5.86 -34.61
N ALA A 200 -13.07 6.01 -33.30
CA ALA A 200 -12.13 6.73 -32.42
C ALA A 200 -10.77 6.02 -32.32
N GLN A 201 -10.76 4.67 -32.39
CA GLN A 201 -9.52 3.90 -32.40
C GLN A 201 -8.77 4.04 -33.72
N GLU A 202 -9.48 4.01 -34.85
CA GLU A 202 -8.89 4.26 -36.16
C GLU A 202 -8.28 5.66 -36.25
N GLU A 203 -8.93 6.66 -35.66
CA GLU A 203 -8.41 8.03 -35.56
C GLU A 203 -7.12 8.09 -34.73
N LEU A 204 -7.06 7.44 -33.55
CA LEU A 204 -5.84 7.35 -32.74
C LEU A 204 -4.69 6.66 -33.51
N LEU A 205 -4.97 5.56 -34.20
CA LEU A 205 -3.98 4.88 -35.04
C LEU A 205 -3.53 5.73 -36.23
N SER A 206 -4.44 6.54 -36.80
CA SER A 206 -4.12 7.51 -37.85
C SER A 206 -3.14 8.57 -37.35
N HIS A 207 -3.34 9.10 -36.14
CA HIS A 207 -2.40 10.02 -35.50
C HIS A 207 -1.00 9.40 -35.33
N LEU A 208 -0.90 8.18 -34.80
CA LEU A 208 0.37 7.48 -34.67
C LEU A 208 1.06 7.23 -36.01
N LYS A 209 0.32 6.85 -37.05
CA LYS A 209 0.85 6.68 -38.40
C LYS A 209 1.41 7.99 -38.97
N LYS A 210 0.74 9.12 -38.72
CA LYS A 210 1.21 10.44 -39.16
C LYS A 210 2.49 10.84 -38.42
N ILE A 211 2.55 10.65 -37.10
CA ILE A 211 3.77 10.86 -36.30
C ILE A 211 4.91 10.00 -36.87
N ALA A 212 4.69 8.70 -37.06
CA ALA A 212 5.68 7.78 -37.61
C ALA A 212 6.16 8.23 -39.01
N SER A 213 5.23 8.65 -39.87
CA SER A 213 5.57 9.16 -41.21
C SER A 213 6.45 10.41 -41.14
N ILE A 214 6.19 11.34 -40.20
CA ILE A 214 7.01 12.54 -40.03
C ILE A 214 8.41 12.15 -39.55
N LEU A 215 8.52 11.29 -38.54
CA LEU A 215 9.81 10.83 -38.00
C LEU A 215 10.62 10.02 -39.04
N HIS A 216 9.97 9.22 -39.89
CA HIS A 216 10.66 8.37 -40.86
C HIS A 216 10.94 9.03 -42.22
N LYS A 217 10.18 10.07 -42.61
CA LYS A 217 10.33 10.70 -43.92
C LYS A 217 10.92 12.10 -43.86
N ILE A 218 10.64 12.86 -42.80
CA ILE A 218 11.06 14.26 -42.68
C ILE A 218 12.14 14.36 -41.63
N LEU A 219 11.80 14.09 -40.36
CA LEU A 219 12.68 14.24 -39.20
C LEU A 219 13.46 12.96 -38.89
N THR A 220 14.10 12.39 -39.91
CA THR A 220 14.81 11.11 -39.79
C THR A 220 15.91 11.16 -38.73
N PRO A 221 16.17 10.04 -38.01
CA PRO A 221 17.28 9.99 -37.03
C PRO A 221 18.62 10.42 -37.65
N GLN A 222 18.85 10.07 -38.91
CA GLN A 222 20.04 10.49 -39.67
C GLN A 222 20.09 12.00 -39.88
N LEU A 223 18.99 12.62 -40.30
CA LEU A 223 18.89 14.08 -40.46
C LEU A 223 19.16 14.78 -39.13
N ILE A 224 18.46 14.38 -38.06
CA ILE A 224 18.59 15.00 -36.75
C ILE A 224 20.03 14.87 -36.24
N THR A 225 20.64 13.68 -36.37
CA THR A 225 22.04 13.47 -35.99
C THR A 225 22.99 14.36 -36.79
N GLN A 226 22.77 14.52 -38.10
CA GLN A 226 23.58 15.39 -38.95
C GLN A 226 23.45 16.85 -38.56
N LEU A 227 22.23 17.33 -38.29
CA LEU A 227 22.01 18.70 -37.81
C LEU A 227 22.71 18.93 -36.46
N VAL A 228 22.64 17.97 -35.53
CA VAL A 228 23.36 18.06 -34.24
C VAL A 228 24.87 18.16 -34.45
N ARG A 229 25.44 17.35 -35.35
CA ARG A 229 26.88 17.39 -35.68
C ARG A 229 27.31 18.73 -36.28
N ILE A 230 26.48 19.30 -37.16
CA ILE A 230 26.72 20.62 -37.76
C ILE A 230 26.74 21.69 -36.67
N VAL A 231 25.71 21.72 -35.82
CA VAL A 231 25.58 22.72 -34.76
C VAL A 231 26.71 22.63 -33.73
N ARG A 232 27.10 21.41 -33.34
CA ARG A 232 28.21 21.21 -32.39
C ARG A 232 29.60 21.38 -33.00
N ASN A 233 29.68 21.54 -34.32
CA ASN A 233 30.93 21.48 -35.08
C ASN A 233 31.77 20.23 -34.76
N ASP A 234 31.11 19.11 -34.47
CA ASP A 234 31.72 17.84 -34.09
C ASP A 234 31.15 16.72 -34.96
N ILE A 235 31.92 16.36 -35.99
CA ILE A 235 31.58 15.33 -36.97
C ILE A 235 31.59 13.93 -36.32
N SER A 236 32.36 13.77 -35.24
CA SER A 236 32.51 12.51 -34.50
C SER A 236 31.45 12.33 -33.40
N PHE A 237 30.57 13.31 -33.19
CA PHE A 237 29.57 13.25 -32.13
C PHE A 237 28.72 11.97 -32.24
N VAL A 238 28.83 11.16 -31.18
CA VAL A 238 27.97 10.01 -30.90
C VAL A 238 27.14 10.36 -29.66
N PRO A 239 25.82 10.56 -29.82
CA PRO A 239 24.93 10.82 -28.70
C PRO A 239 25.00 9.68 -27.68
N LYS A 240 25.14 10.02 -26.39
CA LYS A 240 25.09 9.04 -25.31
C LYS A 240 23.64 8.63 -25.07
N THR A 241 23.27 7.40 -25.45
CA THR A 241 22.00 6.78 -25.09
C THR A 241 22.12 6.10 -23.74
N SER A 242 21.96 6.86 -22.65
CA SER A 242 21.80 6.29 -21.32
C SER A 242 20.49 6.79 -20.72
N MET A 243 19.39 6.15 -21.10
CA MET A 243 18.13 6.27 -20.34
C MET A 243 18.02 5.03 -19.48
N GLU A 244 18.09 5.19 -18.17
CA GLU A 244 17.66 4.12 -17.26
C GLU A 244 16.15 3.94 -17.44
N HIS A 245 15.76 2.82 -18.04
CA HIS A 245 14.36 2.51 -18.24
C HIS A 245 13.76 1.90 -16.97
N ARG A 246 12.53 2.32 -16.66
CA ARG A 246 11.71 1.71 -15.62
C ARG A 246 11.53 0.21 -15.90
N ARG A 247 11.49 -0.60 -14.83
CA ARG A 247 11.31 -2.05 -14.89
C ARG A 247 9.88 -2.42 -14.48
N TYR A 248 8.95 -2.28 -15.40
CA TYR A 248 7.52 -2.46 -15.18
C TYR A 248 7.17 -3.88 -14.72
N ILE A 249 7.77 -4.91 -15.33
CA ILE A 249 7.48 -6.31 -14.99
C ILE A 249 7.95 -6.64 -13.58
N ALA A 250 9.16 -6.19 -13.22
CA ALA A 250 9.71 -6.39 -11.88
C ALA A 250 8.86 -5.70 -10.81
N GLU A 251 8.46 -4.45 -11.05
CA GLU A 251 7.58 -3.71 -10.13
C GLU A 251 6.19 -4.35 -10.01
N TYR A 252 5.62 -4.86 -11.11
CA TYR A 252 4.36 -5.59 -11.08
C TYR A 252 4.46 -6.87 -10.25
N SER A 253 5.51 -7.67 -10.46
CA SER A 253 5.75 -8.92 -9.74
C SER A 253 5.88 -8.69 -8.22
N GLU A 254 6.64 -7.67 -7.83
CA GLU A 254 6.82 -7.30 -6.42
C GLU A 254 5.50 -6.85 -5.77
N ARG A 255 4.67 -6.08 -6.49
CA ARG A 255 3.34 -5.69 -5.99
C ARG A 255 2.44 -6.91 -5.76
N GLN A 256 2.41 -7.87 -6.68
CA GLN A 256 1.59 -9.07 -6.52
C GLN A 256 2.03 -9.91 -5.31
N LYS A 257 3.35 -10.02 -5.09
CA LYS A 257 3.90 -10.72 -3.92
C LYS A 257 3.50 -10.04 -2.61
N LYS A 258 3.66 -8.72 -2.52
CA LYS A 258 3.26 -7.95 -1.33
C LYS A 258 1.77 -8.07 -1.05
N LEU A 259 0.94 -7.97 -2.07
CA LEU A 259 -0.50 -8.14 -1.94
C LEU A 259 -0.83 -9.53 -1.38
N PHE A 260 -0.22 -10.58 -1.94
CA PHE A 260 -0.42 -11.95 -1.49
C PHE A 260 -0.07 -12.14 0.00
N ASP A 261 1.11 -11.69 0.42
CA ASP A 261 1.58 -11.86 1.80
C ASP A 261 0.70 -11.06 2.79
N ASN A 262 0.32 -9.83 2.44
CA ASN A 262 -0.58 -9.00 3.26
C ASN A 262 -1.97 -9.62 3.41
N ASP A 263 -2.56 -10.08 2.31
CA ASP A 263 -3.87 -10.74 2.32
C ASP A 263 -3.83 -12.05 3.10
N THR A 264 -2.72 -12.80 3.06
CA THR A 264 -2.57 -14.04 3.85
C THR A 264 -2.68 -13.74 5.34
N GLN A 265 -1.91 -12.77 5.83
CA GLN A 265 -1.93 -12.40 7.24
C GLN A 265 -3.31 -11.91 7.68
N ARG A 266 -3.96 -11.09 6.84
CA ARG A 266 -5.32 -10.60 7.10
C ARG A 266 -6.33 -11.75 7.21
N ILE A 267 -6.37 -12.66 6.23
CA ILE A 267 -7.33 -13.78 6.21
C ILE A 267 -7.18 -14.66 7.46
N GLN A 268 -5.94 -15.01 7.84
CA GLN A 268 -5.71 -15.83 9.02
C GLN A 268 -6.23 -15.18 10.31
N LEU A 269 -6.03 -13.88 10.47
CA LEU A 269 -6.54 -13.14 11.62
C LEU A 269 -8.07 -13.01 11.60
N GLU A 270 -8.67 -12.76 10.44
CA GLU A 270 -10.13 -12.73 10.31
C GLU A 270 -10.77 -14.06 10.69
N ILE A 271 -10.22 -15.18 10.23
CA ILE A 271 -10.69 -16.52 10.60
C ILE A 271 -10.53 -16.77 12.09
N GLN A 272 -9.37 -16.42 12.65
CA GLN A 272 -9.13 -16.54 14.08
C GLN A 272 -10.17 -15.75 14.89
N ASN A 273 -10.45 -14.51 14.47
CA ASN A 273 -11.45 -13.65 15.09
C ASN A 273 -12.87 -14.23 14.99
N GLU A 274 -13.25 -14.79 13.84
CA GLU A 274 -14.56 -15.45 13.67
C GLU A 274 -14.69 -16.72 14.52
N LEU A 275 -13.60 -17.50 14.67
CA LEU A 275 -13.59 -18.71 15.49
C LEU A 275 -13.82 -18.43 16.97
N ILE A 276 -13.33 -17.29 17.48
CA ILE A 276 -13.42 -16.94 18.90
C ILE A 276 -14.61 -16.01 19.24
N GLU A 277 -15.45 -15.70 18.26
CA GLU A 277 -16.56 -14.75 18.42
C GLU A 277 -17.57 -15.26 19.47
N LYS A 278 -17.84 -16.58 19.48
CA LYS A 278 -18.76 -17.20 20.45
C LYS A 278 -18.23 -17.15 21.87
N GLU A 279 -16.95 -17.44 22.04
CA GLU A 279 -16.24 -17.38 23.32
C GLU A 279 -16.23 -15.94 23.84
N THR A 280 -16.03 -14.97 22.94
CA THR A 280 -16.09 -13.54 23.26
C THR A 280 -17.49 -13.11 23.71
N GLN A 281 -18.55 -13.57 23.02
CA GLN A 281 -19.94 -13.32 23.44
C GLN A 281 -20.24 -13.92 24.83
N SER A 282 -19.72 -15.12 25.11
CA SER A 282 -19.84 -15.74 26.44
C SER A 282 -19.10 -14.93 27.51
N LEU A 283 -17.89 -14.45 27.22
CA LEU A 283 -17.06 -13.66 28.14
C LEU A 283 -17.76 -12.37 28.58
N PHE A 284 -18.49 -11.71 27.69
CA PHE A 284 -19.13 -10.42 27.96
C PHE A 284 -20.66 -10.50 28.13
N ALA A 285 -21.20 -11.71 28.28
CA ALA A 285 -22.65 -11.95 28.42
C ALA A 285 -23.48 -11.26 27.32
N GLY A 286 -22.98 -11.30 26.08
CA GLY A 286 -23.61 -10.67 24.92
C GLY A 286 -23.50 -9.15 24.83
N LYS A 287 -22.76 -8.48 25.74
CA LYS A 287 -22.42 -7.07 25.58
C LYS A 287 -21.43 -6.90 24.43
N PRO A 288 -21.56 -5.84 23.61
CA PRO A 288 -20.58 -5.54 22.57
C PRO A 288 -19.23 -5.16 23.18
N LEU A 289 -18.16 -5.44 22.44
CA LEU A 289 -16.83 -4.98 22.79
C LEU A 289 -16.74 -3.45 22.70
N LEU A 290 -15.93 -2.86 23.57
CA LEU A 290 -15.60 -1.44 23.52
C LEU A 290 -14.75 -1.14 22.29
N GLU A 291 -15.09 -0.07 21.58
CA GLU A 291 -14.33 0.39 20.41
C GLU A 291 -13.00 1.03 20.79
N LEU A 292 -12.05 0.99 19.86
CA LEU A 292 -10.75 1.66 19.99
C LEU A 292 -10.76 3.00 19.24
N GLU A 293 -10.21 4.03 19.86
CA GLU A 293 -9.98 5.31 19.22
C GLU A 293 -8.71 5.24 18.36
N GLY A 294 -8.81 5.61 17.08
CA GLY A 294 -7.71 5.60 16.13
C GLY A 294 -7.36 4.22 15.55
N TYR A 295 -7.18 3.19 16.38
CA TYR A 295 -6.85 1.82 15.96
C TYR A 295 -8.11 0.96 15.77
N ASN A 296 -8.92 1.30 14.77
CA ASN A 296 -10.25 0.71 14.55
C ASN A 296 -10.49 0.23 13.11
N GLN A 297 -11.66 -0.39 12.89
CA GLN A 297 -12.03 -0.97 11.61
C GLN A 297 -12.20 0.08 10.50
N ASP A 298 -12.67 1.28 10.83
CA ASP A 298 -12.86 2.36 9.85
C ASP A 298 -11.52 2.81 9.26
N ASN A 299 -10.54 3.11 10.13
CA ASN A 299 -9.19 3.47 9.69
C ASN A 299 -8.49 2.29 9.00
N ASN A 300 -8.69 1.07 9.49
CA ASN A 300 -8.17 -0.14 8.86
C ASN A 300 -8.67 -0.29 7.42
N ALA A 301 -9.97 -0.10 7.17
CA ALA A 301 -10.56 -0.19 5.85
C ALA A 301 -9.97 0.87 4.88
N LEU A 302 -9.72 2.09 5.36
CA LEU A 302 -9.08 3.15 4.56
C LEU A 302 -7.65 2.78 4.13
N PHE A 303 -6.84 2.23 5.04
CA PHE A 303 -5.46 1.84 4.74
C PHE A 303 -5.38 0.61 3.83
N GLN A 304 -6.31 -0.32 3.98
CA GLN A 304 -6.44 -1.50 3.14
C GLN A 304 -6.73 -1.15 1.68
N GLN A 305 -7.70 -0.25 1.44
CA GLN A 305 -8.08 0.17 0.08
C GLN A 305 -6.90 0.74 -0.73
N CYS A 306 -5.88 1.28 -0.06
CA CYS A 306 -4.72 1.89 -0.71
C CYS A 306 -3.45 1.02 -0.64
N GLY A 307 -3.54 -0.21 -0.12
CA GLY A 307 -2.41 -1.14 -0.04
C GLY A 307 -1.31 -0.73 0.95
N ALA A 308 -1.63 0.13 1.93
CA ALA A 308 -0.66 0.59 2.92
C ALA A 308 -0.37 -0.46 4.01
N GLY A 309 -1.25 -1.43 4.18
CA GLY A 309 -1.24 -2.43 5.24
C GLY A 309 -2.59 -2.46 5.97
N SER A 310 -2.67 -3.30 7.00
CA SER A 310 -3.87 -3.48 7.82
C SER A 310 -3.50 -3.40 9.29
N PHE A 311 -4.43 -2.92 10.12
CA PHE A 311 -4.39 -3.11 11.56
C PHE A 311 -4.78 -4.54 11.88
N LEU A 312 -3.87 -5.27 12.53
CA LEU A 312 -3.96 -6.72 12.70
C LEU A 312 -4.63 -7.12 14.03
N TRP A 313 -4.54 -6.24 15.03
CA TRP A 313 -4.78 -6.60 16.43
C TRP A 313 -5.96 -5.87 17.07
N ILE A 314 -6.94 -5.45 16.26
CA ILE A 314 -8.08 -4.65 16.74
C ILE A 314 -8.89 -5.44 17.78
N MET A 315 -9.37 -6.64 17.42
CA MET A 315 -10.20 -7.48 18.29
C MET A 315 -9.54 -7.83 19.63
N PRO A 316 -8.29 -8.35 19.70
CA PRO A 316 -7.66 -8.65 20.99
C PRO A 316 -7.50 -7.43 21.90
N LEU A 317 -7.19 -6.25 21.34
CA LEU A 317 -7.15 -5.01 22.14
C LEU A 317 -8.55 -4.58 22.62
N GLN A 318 -9.58 -4.74 21.81
CA GLN A 318 -10.97 -4.50 22.23
C GLN A 318 -11.41 -5.46 23.34
N ILE A 319 -10.98 -6.73 23.29
CA ILE A 319 -11.23 -7.71 24.35
C ILE A 319 -10.53 -7.28 25.65
N ILE A 320 -9.26 -6.90 25.60
CA ILE A 320 -8.51 -6.39 26.78
C ILE A 320 -9.22 -5.15 27.35
N LYS A 321 -9.49 -4.14 26.53
CA LYS A 321 -10.19 -2.90 26.94
C LYS A 321 -11.51 -3.20 27.64
N SER A 322 -12.31 -4.09 27.05
CA SER A 322 -13.62 -4.48 27.59
C SER A 322 -13.47 -5.27 28.89
N PHE A 323 -12.46 -6.14 28.98
CA PHE A 323 -12.19 -6.92 30.18
C PHE A 323 -11.75 -6.01 31.34
N GLU A 324 -10.87 -5.05 31.08
CA GLU A 324 -10.40 -4.10 32.08
C GLU A 324 -11.55 -3.26 32.63
N GLU A 325 -12.41 -2.73 31.75
CA GLU A 325 -13.58 -1.93 32.15
C GLU A 325 -14.59 -2.76 32.96
N PHE A 326 -14.93 -3.95 32.47
CA PHE A 326 -16.04 -4.73 33.06
C PHE A 326 -15.63 -5.59 34.24
N TYR A 327 -14.41 -6.11 34.29
CA TYR A 327 -13.99 -7.11 35.27
C TYR A 327 -12.82 -6.66 36.14
N MET A 328 -11.93 -5.79 35.64
CA MET A 328 -10.88 -5.13 36.43
C MET A 328 -11.30 -3.72 36.88
N SER A 329 -12.56 -3.56 37.27
CA SER A 329 -13.14 -2.27 37.67
C SER A 329 -12.48 -1.66 38.92
N ASP A 330 -12.77 -0.39 39.19
CA ASP A 330 -12.32 0.32 40.40
C ASP A 330 -12.64 -0.43 41.71
N LYS A 331 -13.71 -1.23 41.73
CA LYS A 331 -14.05 -2.10 42.87
C LYS A 331 -12.97 -3.15 43.13
N VAL A 332 -12.52 -3.85 42.09
CA VAL A 332 -11.47 -4.86 42.19
C VAL A 332 -10.14 -4.21 42.52
N LYS A 333 -9.81 -3.10 41.86
CA LYS A 333 -8.58 -2.32 42.16
C LYS A 333 -8.53 -1.87 43.62
N ALA A 334 -9.64 -1.36 44.16
CA ALA A 334 -9.74 -0.96 45.56
C ALA A 334 -9.52 -2.13 46.53
N LEU A 335 -10.15 -3.28 46.29
CA LEU A 335 -9.94 -4.48 47.10
C LEU A 335 -8.46 -4.92 47.07
N LEU A 336 -7.86 -5.01 45.89
CA LEU A 336 -6.46 -5.43 45.75
C LEU A 336 -5.50 -4.48 46.48
N ASN A 337 -5.72 -3.17 46.37
CA ASN A 337 -4.94 -2.16 47.10
C ASN A 337 -5.06 -2.35 48.61
N ASP A 338 -6.27 -2.57 49.12
CA ASP A 338 -6.49 -2.83 50.54
C ASP A 338 -5.78 -4.11 51.00
N LEU A 339 -5.78 -5.17 50.20
CA LEU A 339 -5.06 -6.40 50.51
C LEU A 339 -3.54 -6.16 50.59
N VAL A 340 -2.98 -5.35 49.68
CA VAL A 340 -1.55 -5.00 49.68
C VAL A 340 -1.18 -4.18 50.92
N VAL A 341 -1.99 -3.19 51.26
CA VAL A 341 -1.69 -2.22 52.34
C VAL A 341 -2.01 -2.78 53.73
N GLU A 342 -3.17 -3.40 53.90
CA GLU A 342 -3.71 -3.82 55.20
C GLU A 342 -3.55 -5.34 55.45
N GLY A 343 -3.07 -6.11 54.47
CA GLY A 343 -2.84 -7.54 54.60
C GLY A 343 -1.69 -7.89 55.54
N PHE A 344 -1.95 -8.79 56.49
CA PHE A 344 -0.95 -9.42 57.35
C PHE A 344 -0.45 -10.71 56.69
N PHE A 345 0.47 -10.54 55.74
CA PHE A 345 1.09 -11.64 54.99
C PHE A 345 1.97 -12.50 55.88
N ASN A 346 1.77 -13.82 55.80
CA ASN A 346 2.54 -14.78 56.59
C ASN A 346 3.94 -15.04 55.99
N ASN A 347 4.13 -14.76 54.70
CA ASN A 347 5.40 -14.86 53.99
C ASN A 347 5.78 -13.49 53.37
N PRO A 348 6.90 -12.86 53.79
CA PRO A 348 7.37 -11.60 53.22
C PRO A 348 7.64 -11.65 51.71
N GLN A 349 8.17 -12.77 51.20
CA GLN A 349 8.45 -12.93 49.78
C GLN A 349 7.15 -12.93 48.96
N TYR A 350 6.13 -13.63 49.45
CA TYR A 350 4.80 -13.65 48.83
C TYR A 350 4.18 -12.25 48.83
N LYS A 351 4.33 -11.48 49.91
CA LYS A 351 3.88 -10.07 49.95
C LYS A 351 4.50 -9.25 48.83
N THR A 352 5.82 -9.30 48.70
CA THR A 352 6.55 -8.53 47.68
C THR A 352 6.12 -8.91 46.28
N GLU A 353 6.02 -10.21 45.99
CA GLU A 353 5.58 -10.72 44.69
C GLU A 353 4.13 -10.31 44.38
N PHE A 354 3.20 -10.55 45.32
CA PHE A 354 1.79 -10.18 45.18
C PHE A 354 1.62 -8.68 44.96
N SER A 355 2.32 -7.85 45.75
CA SER A 355 2.25 -6.39 45.61
C SER A 355 2.74 -5.94 44.24
N SER A 356 3.85 -6.51 43.75
CA SER A 356 4.36 -6.20 42.41
C SER A 356 3.37 -6.56 41.31
N ILE A 357 2.74 -7.75 41.39
CA ILE A 357 1.75 -8.20 40.42
C ILE A 357 0.53 -7.27 40.42
N VAL A 358 0.02 -6.93 41.60
CA VAL A 358 -1.13 -6.01 41.74
C VAL A 358 -0.81 -4.64 41.16
N TYR A 359 0.34 -4.05 41.49
CA TYR A 359 0.71 -2.75 40.96
C TYR A 359 0.90 -2.78 39.44
N ASN A 360 1.56 -3.81 38.90
CA ASN A 360 1.73 -3.98 37.46
C ASN A 360 0.37 -4.06 36.73
N CYS A 361 -0.60 -4.81 37.25
CA CYS A 361 -1.94 -4.87 36.66
C CYS A 361 -2.73 -3.57 36.78
N ILE A 362 -2.64 -2.88 37.92
CA ILE A 362 -3.36 -1.62 38.12
C ILE A 362 -2.78 -0.51 37.23
N GLU A 363 -1.46 -0.39 37.16
CA GLU A 363 -0.79 0.56 36.26
C GLU A 363 -1.01 0.19 34.79
N GLY A 364 -1.02 -1.12 34.49
CA GLY A 364 -1.30 -1.66 33.14
C GLY A 364 -2.65 -1.22 32.57
N SER A 365 -3.66 -1.05 33.42
CA SER A 365 -5.02 -0.63 32.99
C SER A 365 -5.11 0.75 32.32
N GLY A 366 -4.04 1.53 32.29
CA GLY A 366 -3.93 2.78 31.52
C GLY A 366 -3.26 2.61 30.15
N ASN A 367 -2.64 1.46 29.86
CA ASN A 367 -1.79 1.28 28.69
C ASN A 367 -2.59 1.25 27.37
N VAL A 368 -3.79 0.65 27.37
CA VAL A 368 -4.66 0.69 26.18
C VAL A 368 -5.10 2.12 25.89
N ALA A 369 -5.50 2.88 26.91
CA ALA A 369 -5.85 4.29 26.75
C ALA A 369 -4.65 5.14 26.30
N ALA A 370 -3.44 4.85 26.77
CA ALA A 370 -2.22 5.51 26.30
C ALA A 370 -1.93 5.19 24.82
N PHE A 371 -2.14 3.94 24.41
CA PHE A 371 -2.04 3.53 23.01
C PHE A 371 -3.08 4.25 22.14
N GLU A 372 -4.34 4.35 22.56
CA GLU A 372 -5.36 5.13 21.85
C GLU A 372 -4.99 6.62 21.74
N ASN A 373 -4.48 7.20 22.83
CA ASN A 373 -4.02 8.59 22.83
C ASN A 373 -2.87 8.83 21.83
N SER A 374 -2.08 7.81 21.49
CA SER A 374 -1.02 7.92 20.48
C SER A 374 -1.54 8.25 19.08
N PHE A 375 -2.83 8.03 18.80
CA PHE A 375 -3.48 8.32 17.52
C PHE A 375 -4.04 9.75 17.42
N THR A 376 -3.98 10.49 18.52
CA THR A 376 -4.45 11.88 18.56
C THR A 376 -3.49 12.83 17.84
N LYS A 377 -3.96 14.03 17.54
CA LYS A 377 -3.21 15.01 16.75
C LYS A 377 -1.85 15.34 17.39
N GLY A 378 -0.79 15.23 16.60
CA GLY A 378 0.59 15.54 17.00
C GLY A 378 1.30 14.45 17.79
N GLN A 379 0.65 13.29 17.99
CA GLN A 379 1.25 12.12 18.61
C GLN A 379 1.91 11.19 17.58
N PRO A 380 2.71 10.18 18.01
CA PRO A 380 3.47 9.34 17.09
C PRO A 380 2.62 8.60 16.04
N ASN A 381 1.38 8.26 16.37
CA ASN A 381 0.46 7.48 15.53
C ASN A 381 -0.69 8.33 14.94
N ASP A 382 -0.49 9.65 14.82
CA ASP A 382 -1.50 10.62 14.37
C ASP A 382 -2.25 10.20 13.09
N THR A 383 -3.55 9.96 13.22
CA THR A 383 -4.44 9.54 12.12
C THR A 383 -4.54 10.57 11.00
N LEU A 384 -4.42 11.87 11.29
CA LEU A 384 -4.40 12.92 10.27
C LEU A 384 -3.11 12.89 9.45
N LEU A 385 -1.99 12.55 10.09
CA LEU A 385 -0.72 12.35 9.38
C LEU A 385 -0.80 11.11 8.48
N MET A 386 -1.35 10.01 8.99
CA MET A 386 -1.52 8.77 8.22
C MET A 386 -2.39 8.97 6.98
N THR A 387 -3.52 9.65 7.13
CA THR A 387 -4.41 9.99 6.00
C THR A 387 -3.79 11.02 5.06
N GLY A 388 -2.93 11.92 5.56
CA GLY A 388 -2.10 12.81 4.76
C GLY A 388 -1.12 12.03 3.87
N TYR A 389 -0.37 11.08 4.44
CA TYR A 389 0.50 10.18 3.68
C TYR A 389 -0.27 9.37 2.64
N LEU A 390 -1.49 8.92 2.97
CA LEU A 390 -2.35 8.23 2.02
C LEU A 390 -2.65 9.10 0.78
N ARG A 391 -3.03 10.36 0.99
CA ARG A 391 -3.32 11.29 -0.11
C ARG A 391 -2.06 11.57 -0.93
N ASP A 392 -0.95 11.85 -0.27
CA ASP A 392 0.28 12.27 -0.92
C ASP A 392 1.01 11.06 -1.57
N SER A 393 0.68 9.84 -1.15
CA SER A 393 1.13 8.61 -1.80
C SER A 393 0.69 8.46 -3.25
N ARG A 394 -0.37 9.16 -3.64
CA ARG A 394 -0.85 9.17 -5.04
C ARG A 394 0.17 9.81 -5.97
N THR A 395 1.00 10.73 -5.49
CA THR A 395 1.99 11.42 -6.33
C THR A 395 3.42 11.00 -6.01
N ASN A 396 3.71 10.59 -4.78
CA ASN A 396 5.04 10.14 -4.37
C ASN A 396 4.98 8.81 -3.59
N PRO A 397 5.59 7.73 -4.10
CA PRO A 397 5.51 6.40 -3.48
C PRO A 397 6.19 6.32 -2.11
N ASP A 398 7.08 7.26 -1.77
CA ASP A 398 7.76 7.27 -0.47
C ASP A 398 6.80 7.52 0.69
N PHE A 399 5.71 8.26 0.48
CA PHE A 399 4.67 8.42 1.49
C PHE A 399 3.94 7.11 1.78
N LEU A 400 3.71 6.26 0.77
CA LEU A 400 3.14 4.93 0.99
C LEU A 400 4.09 4.06 1.81
N LYS A 401 5.40 4.09 1.50
CA LYS A 401 6.41 3.34 2.28
C LYS A 401 6.45 3.80 3.74
N ASN A 402 6.41 5.12 3.96
CA ASN A 402 6.38 5.69 5.31
C ASN A 402 5.12 5.26 6.07
N LEU A 403 3.96 5.31 5.42
CA LEU A 403 2.70 4.84 6.00
C LEU A 403 2.74 3.35 6.31
N THR A 404 3.24 2.50 5.41
CA THR A 404 3.40 1.06 5.66
C THR A 404 4.35 0.80 6.83
N GLN A 405 5.47 1.51 6.92
CA GLN A 405 6.38 1.38 8.05
C GLN A 405 5.70 1.79 9.37
N MET A 406 4.93 2.88 9.35
CA MET A 406 4.17 3.36 10.50
C MET A 406 3.14 2.32 10.96
N ILE A 407 2.34 1.77 10.05
CA ILE A 407 1.36 0.70 10.35
C ILE A 407 2.06 -0.55 10.92
N ASN A 408 3.21 -0.95 10.36
CA ASN A 408 3.97 -2.09 10.88
C ASN A 408 4.50 -1.84 12.30
N ASN A 409 4.95 -0.63 12.59
CA ASN A 409 5.39 -0.26 13.94
C ASN A 409 4.23 -0.26 14.92
N ILE A 410 3.08 0.31 14.54
CA ILE A 410 1.84 0.29 15.33
C ILE A 410 1.40 -1.15 15.61
N ASN A 411 1.39 -2.02 14.61
CA ASN A 411 1.04 -3.43 14.78
C ASN A 411 2.00 -4.16 15.73
N LYS A 412 3.30 -3.81 15.71
CA LYS A 412 4.28 -4.36 16.64
C LYS A 412 4.01 -3.89 18.06
N GLU A 413 3.77 -2.58 18.26
CA GLU A 413 3.42 -1.99 19.55
C GLU A 413 2.14 -2.62 20.12
N ALA A 414 1.09 -2.74 19.31
CA ALA A 414 -0.15 -3.40 19.69
C ALA A 414 0.07 -4.86 20.13
N LYS A 415 0.91 -5.60 19.42
CA LYS A 415 1.24 -7.00 19.78
C LYS A 415 1.99 -7.09 21.11
N GLU A 416 2.97 -6.21 21.32
CA GLU A 416 3.75 -6.14 22.57
C GLU A 416 2.84 -5.76 23.74
N LEU A 417 1.93 -4.81 23.54
CA LEU A 417 0.92 -4.41 24.51
C LEU A 417 0.01 -5.59 24.89
N ILE A 418 -0.55 -6.30 23.90
CA ILE A 418 -1.38 -7.49 24.14
C ILE A 418 -0.62 -8.53 24.97
N GLN A 419 0.63 -8.82 24.62
CA GLN A 419 1.43 -9.80 25.35
C GLN A 419 1.70 -9.37 26.80
N SER A 420 1.95 -8.07 27.02
CA SER A 420 2.20 -7.49 28.35
C SER A 420 0.95 -7.54 29.24
N GLU A 421 -0.19 -7.09 28.74
CA GLU A 421 -1.44 -7.04 29.51
C GLU A 421 -1.94 -8.45 29.84
N VAL A 422 -1.94 -9.36 28.87
CA VAL A 422 -2.37 -10.75 29.11
C VAL A 422 -1.48 -11.45 30.12
N ALA A 423 -0.15 -11.26 30.04
CA ALA A 423 0.78 -11.84 31.02
C ALA A 423 0.55 -11.28 32.43
N SER A 424 0.32 -9.97 32.55
CA SER A 424 0.04 -9.32 33.84
C SER A 424 -1.26 -9.86 34.44
N ILE A 425 -2.35 -9.87 33.66
CA ILE A 425 -3.66 -10.41 34.09
C ILE A 425 -3.55 -11.88 34.48
N TYR A 426 -2.77 -12.69 33.75
CA TYR A 426 -2.54 -14.09 34.07
C TYR A 426 -1.87 -14.26 35.44
N GLN A 427 -0.80 -13.51 35.71
CA GLN A 427 -0.11 -13.57 37.02
C GLN A 427 -1.05 -13.19 38.16
N LEU A 428 -1.86 -12.15 37.98
CA LEU A 428 -2.85 -11.74 38.97
C LEU A 428 -3.93 -12.81 39.16
N TRP A 429 -4.44 -13.38 38.08
CA TRP A 429 -5.41 -14.47 38.12
C TRP A 429 -4.90 -15.66 38.94
N GLN A 430 -3.64 -16.07 38.76
CA GLN A 430 -3.04 -17.16 39.55
C GLN A 430 -3.04 -16.85 41.05
N LYS A 431 -2.64 -15.63 41.45
CA LYS A 431 -2.66 -15.23 42.87
C LYS A 431 -4.08 -15.16 43.42
N LEU A 432 -5.03 -14.67 42.64
CA LEU A 432 -6.44 -14.62 43.03
C LEU A 432 -7.06 -16.01 43.17
N GLN A 433 -6.65 -16.97 42.34
CA GLN A 433 -7.08 -18.36 42.40
C GLN A 433 -6.70 -19.01 43.74
N GLU A 434 -5.57 -18.62 44.32
CA GLU A 434 -5.13 -19.05 45.66
C GLU A 434 -5.84 -18.28 46.78
N LEU A 435 -5.98 -16.95 46.64
CA LEU A 435 -6.51 -16.07 47.68
C LEU A 435 -8.01 -16.23 47.93
N ILE A 436 -8.82 -16.39 46.88
CA ILE A 436 -10.28 -16.47 47.02
C ILE A 436 -10.72 -17.69 47.86
N PRO A 437 -10.18 -18.90 47.66
CA PRO A 437 -10.47 -20.03 48.56
C PRO A 437 -9.91 -19.82 49.97
N ASP A 438 -8.72 -19.24 50.10
CA ASP A 438 -8.06 -19.00 51.40
C ASP A 438 -8.85 -18.00 52.27
N SER A 439 -9.51 -17.02 51.66
CA SER A 439 -10.35 -16.04 52.36
C SER A 439 -11.56 -16.68 53.06
N LYS A 440 -11.98 -17.86 52.61
CA LYS A 440 -13.13 -18.60 53.15
C LYS A 440 -12.75 -19.52 54.31
N LYS A 441 -11.46 -19.82 54.48
CA LYS A 441 -10.98 -20.69 55.57
C LYS A 441 -11.23 -20.04 56.94
N PRO A 442 -11.48 -20.83 58.01
CA PRO A 442 -11.52 -20.31 59.37
C PRO A 442 -10.20 -19.65 59.80
N GLN A 443 -9.08 -20.19 59.30
CA GLN A 443 -7.73 -19.67 59.49
C GLN A 443 -7.04 -19.59 58.12
N PRO A 444 -6.99 -18.42 57.48
CA PRO A 444 -6.27 -18.22 56.22
C PRO A 444 -4.77 -18.46 56.38
N GLU A 445 -4.14 -19.07 55.37
CA GLU A 445 -2.72 -19.46 55.39
C GLU A 445 -1.80 -18.43 54.73
N LEU A 446 -2.30 -17.66 53.76
CA LEU A 446 -1.49 -16.71 52.98
C LEU A 446 -1.44 -15.35 53.68
N ILE A 447 -2.60 -14.84 54.06
CA ILE A 447 -2.79 -13.54 54.71
C ILE A 447 -3.65 -13.76 55.97
N SER A 448 -3.07 -13.64 57.16
CA SER A 448 -3.73 -14.00 58.42
C SER A 448 -5.10 -13.32 58.65
N ASN A 449 -5.25 -12.07 58.20
CA ASN A 449 -6.49 -11.29 58.33
C ASN A 449 -7.37 -11.29 57.06
N LEU A 450 -7.11 -12.18 56.08
CA LEU A 450 -7.78 -12.17 54.76
C LEU A 450 -9.30 -12.21 54.86
N LYS A 451 -9.83 -13.11 55.68
CA LYS A 451 -11.29 -13.25 55.89
C LYS A 451 -11.91 -11.97 56.43
N VAL A 452 -11.21 -11.27 57.32
CA VAL A 452 -11.69 -10.00 57.89
C VAL A 452 -11.72 -8.93 56.81
N LEU A 453 -10.67 -8.86 55.97
CA LEU A 453 -10.61 -7.91 54.86
C LEU A 453 -11.74 -8.15 53.85
N PHE A 454 -11.99 -9.40 53.46
CA PHE A 454 -13.05 -9.76 52.50
C PHE A 454 -14.48 -9.49 53.02
N VAL A 455 -14.74 -9.71 54.31
CA VAL A 455 -16.08 -9.55 54.90
C VAL A 455 -16.31 -8.13 55.46
N SER A 456 -15.26 -7.30 55.52
CA SER A 456 -15.37 -5.94 56.04
C SER A 456 -16.44 -5.12 55.28
N PRO A 457 -17.20 -4.24 55.96
CA PRO A 457 -18.23 -3.43 55.30
C PRO A 457 -17.70 -2.59 54.12
N ARG A 458 -16.41 -2.23 54.14
CA ARG A 458 -15.74 -1.48 53.07
C ARG A 458 -15.53 -2.32 51.81
N ASN A 459 -15.16 -3.59 51.97
CA ASN A 459 -14.73 -4.45 50.86
C ASN A 459 -15.71 -5.54 50.49
N ARG A 460 -16.75 -5.77 51.29
CA ARG A 460 -17.73 -6.85 51.06
C ARG A 460 -18.27 -6.84 49.63
N ASP A 461 -18.74 -5.70 49.15
CA ASP A 461 -19.30 -5.56 47.80
C ASP A 461 -18.24 -5.75 46.71
N ASN A 462 -17.00 -5.33 46.97
CA ASN A 462 -15.87 -5.47 46.05
C ASN A 462 -15.43 -6.94 45.95
N ALA A 463 -15.38 -7.63 47.09
CA ALA A 463 -15.06 -9.05 47.18
C ALA A 463 -16.16 -9.91 46.55
N GLU A 464 -17.43 -9.62 46.83
CA GLU A 464 -18.56 -10.30 46.20
C GLU A 464 -18.56 -10.11 44.68
N PHE A 465 -18.24 -8.91 44.20
CA PHE A 465 -18.08 -8.65 42.78
C PHE A 465 -16.96 -9.48 42.17
N LEU A 466 -15.77 -9.51 42.80
CA LEU A 466 -14.64 -10.29 42.32
C LEU A 466 -14.98 -11.80 42.28
N GLU A 467 -15.52 -12.34 43.37
CA GLU A 467 -15.87 -13.76 43.47
C GLU A 467 -16.91 -14.18 42.43
N THR A 468 -17.95 -13.37 42.25
CA THR A 468 -19.04 -13.64 41.29
C THR A 468 -18.53 -13.67 39.85
N ASN A 469 -17.57 -12.82 39.52
CA ASN A 469 -17.05 -12.67 38.15
C ASN A 469 -15.73 -13.41 37.92
N PHE A 470 -15.18 -14.11 38.92
CA PHE A 470 -13.86 -14.73 38.82
C PHE A 470 -13.76 -15.78 37.71
N SER A 471 -14.86 -16.48 37.40
CA SER A 471 -14.90 -17.42 36.27
C SER A 471 -14.64 -16.76 34.91
N GLN A 472 -15.02 -15.48 34.76
CA GLN A 472 -14.79 -14.72 33.53
C GLN A 472 -13.31 -14.44 33.27
N TRP A 473 -12.47 -14.38 34.32
CA TRP A 473 -11.03 -14.25 34.17
C TRP A 473 -10.41 -15.47 33.48
N SER A 474 -10.89 -16.68 33.81
CA SER A 474 -10.44 -17.91 33.13
C SER A 474 -10.87 -17.91 31.67
N ILE A 475 -12.13 -17.55 31.38
CA ILE A 475 -12.66 -17.48 30.01
C ILE A 475 -11.87 -16.45 29.20
N PHE A 476 -11.56 -15.29 29.78
CA PHE A 476 -10.70 -14.27 29.15
C PHE A 476 -9.34 -14.84 28.78
N LEU A 477 -8.66 -15.53 29.72
CA LEU A 477 -7.36 -16.12 29.44
C LEU A 477 -7.45 -17.21 28.36
N ASP A 478 -8.50 -18.02 28.36
CA ASP A 478 -8.73 -19.03 27.32
C ASP A 478 -8.93 -18.41 25.93
N VAL A 479 -9.67 -17.30 25.84
CA VAL A 479 -9.78 -16.50 24.61
C VAL A 479 -8.42 -15.92 24.20
N MET A 480 -7.69 -15.31 25.14
CA MET A 480 -6.45 -14.59 24.86
C MET A 480 -5.24 -15.48 24.56
N LYS A 481 -5.29 -16.79 24.88
CA LYS A 481 -4.28 -17.78 24.42
C LYS A 481 -4.13 -17.84 22.90
N ASN A 482 -5.15 -17.41 22.16
CA ASN A 482 -5.12 -17.31 20.71
C ASN A 482 -4.19 -16.17 20.24
N TYR A 483 -3.98 -15.14 21.05
CA TYR A 483 -3.25 -13.92 20.66
C TYR A 483 -1.95 -13.70 21.42
N ALA A 484 -1.82 -14.27 22.61
CA ALA A 484 -0.67 -14.11 23.49
C ALA A 484 -0.22 -15.44 24.09
N ILE A 485 1.06 -15.53 24.43
CA ILE A 485 1.62 -16.65 25.17
C ILE A 485 1.25 -16.48 26.65
N ILE A 486 0.69 -17.53 27.25
CA ILE A 486 0.26 -17.55 28.66
C ILE A 486 1.01 -18.67 29.41
N GLY A 487 1.71 -18.31 30.49
CA GLY A 487 2.48 -19.25 31.35
C GLY A 487 3.90 -19.54 30.86
N ASP A 488 4.63 -20.36 31.63
CA ASP A 488 5.94 -20.91 31.20
C ASP A 488 5.71 -21.97 30.12
N VAL A 489 6.20 -21.71 28.92
CA VAL A 489 6.18 -22.66 27.81
C VAL A 489 7.22 -23.75 28.07
N SER A 490 6.83 -24.85 28.73
CA SER A 490 7.41 -26.16 28.43
C SER A 490 6.61 -26.79 27.29
N ARG A 491 6.86 -26.32 26.06
CA ARG A 491 6.58 -27.11 24.86
C ARG A 491 7.79 -28.01 24.64
N ASP A 492 7.79 -29.16 25.31
CA ASP A 492 8.48 -30.32 24.77
C ASP A 492 7.57 -30.90 23.68
N GLU A 493 8.16 -30.98 22.48
CA GLU A 493 7.74 -31.67 21.25
C GLU A 493 6.74 -30.98 20.30
#